data_AF-A0A6F9ZLC1-F1
#
_entry.id   AF-A0A6F9ZLC1-F1
#
_cell.length_a   1.000
_cell.length_b   1.000
_cell.length_c   1.000
_cell.angle_alpha   90.00
_cell.angle_beta   90.00
_cell.angle_gamma   90.00
#
_symmetry.space_group_name_H-M   'P 1'
#
loop_
_entity.id
_entity.type
_entity.pdbx_description
1 polymer ?
#
loop_
_entity_poly.entity_id
_entity_poly.type
_entity_poly.pdbx_seq_one_letter_code
_entity_poly.pdbx_strand_id
1 'polypeptide(L)' 'MDIMKQRRETLSLTQQDLAEMSQVGLATIKDIERGKGNPALSTVKKILDVLGIEIEYRIRQTL' A
#
# COMPACT_ATOMS: atom_id res chain seq x y z
N MET A 1 1.23 0.54 14.14
CA MET A 1 2.30 0.74 13.15
C MET A 1 1.75 0.27 11.81
N ASP A 2 1.96 1.02 10.75
CA ASP A 2 1.47 0.68 9.40
C ASP A 2 2.50 -0.22 8.69
N ILE A 3 2.08 -1.40 8.27
CA ILE A 3 2.92 -2.39 7.58
C ILE A 3 3.45 -1.87 6.24
N MET A 4 2.67 -1.05 5.51
CA MET A 4 3.10 -0.49 4.22
C MET A 4 4.22 0.51 4.44
N LYS A 5 4.09 1.38 5.46
CA LYS A 5 5.14 2.34 5.84
C LYS A 5 6.43 1.63 6.23
N GLN A 6 6.34 0.61 7.10
CA GLN A 6 7.52 -0.15 7.55
C GLN A 6 8.22 -0.84 6.39
N ARG A 7 7.44 -1.43 5.48
CA ARG A 7 8.00 -2.08 4.29
C ARG A 7 8.69 -1.08 3.37
N ARG A 8 8.08 0.09 3.13
CA ARG A 8 8.69 1.17 2.34
C ARG A 8 10.04 1.60 2.91
N GLU A 9 10.11 1.81 4.23
CA GLU A 9 11.33 2.21 4.94
C GLU A 9 12.41 1.11 4.87
N THR A 10 12.04 -0.17 4.94
CA THR A 10 12.96 -1.30 4.76
C THR A 10 13.58 -1.33 3.36
N LEU A 11 12.81 -0.91 2.36
CA LEU A 11 13.27 -0.80 0.96
C LEU A 11 14.04 0.51 0.70
N SER A 12 14.29 1.33 1.73
CA SER A 12 14.94 2.65 1.61
C SER A 12 14.23 3.62 0.66
N LEU A 13 12.90 3.50 0.52
CA LEU A 13 12.10 4.37 -0.34
C LEU A 13 11.51 5.54 0.45
N THR A 14 11.50 6.73 -0.14
CA THR A 14 10.72 7.86 0.35
C THR A 14 9.25 7.73 -0.05
N GLN A 15 8.36 8.52 0.57
CA GLN A 15 6.95 8.58 0.14
C GLN A 15 6.79 9.06 -1.30
N GLN A 16 7.72 9.89 -1.78
CA GLN A 16 7.76 10.38 -3.16
C GLN A 16 8.12 9.24 -4.11
N ASP A 17 9.14 8.45 -3.79
CA ASP A 17 9.55 7.29 -4.61
C ASP A 17 8.39 6.30 -4.74
N LEU A 18 7.72 5.97 -3.64
CA LEU A 18 6.57 5.06 -3.66
C LEU A 18 5.42 5.62 -4.50
N ALA A 19 5.15 6.93 -4.41
CA ALA A 19 4.12 7.58 -5.21
C ALA A 19 4.41 7.48 -6.72
N GLU A 20 5.66 7.75 -7.11
CA GLU A 20 6.10 7.69 -8.50
C GLU A 20 6.09 6.26 -9.04
N MET A 21 6.67 5.31 -8.32
CA MET A 21 6.76 3.90 -8.72
C MET A 21 5.38 3.23 -8.82
N SER A 22 4.45 3.57 -7.92
CA SER A 22 3.09 3.00 -7.92
C SER A 22 2.12 3.74 -8.83
N GLN A 23 2.52 4.90 -9.39
CA GLN A 23 1.65 5.82 -10.12
C GLN A 23 0.39 6.21 -9.29
N VAL A 24 0.60 6.46 -8.00
CA VAL A 24 -0.42 6.91 -7.05
C VAL A 24 -0.01 8.28 -6.51
N GLY A 25 -0.96 9.20 -6.38
CA GLY A 25 -0.66 10.53 -5.88
C GLY A 25 -0.05 10.51 -4.47
N LEU A 26 0.94 11.38 -4.23
CA LEU A 26 1.64 11.48 -2.95
C LEU A 26 0.69 11.71 -1.76
N ALA A 27 -0.37 12.50 -1.95
CA ALA A 27 -1.38 12.73 -0.91
C ALA A 27 -2.04 11.41 -0.47
N THR A 28 -2.37 10.54 -1.42
CA THR A 28 -2.95 9.22 -1.15
C THR A 28 -1.98 8.32 -0.40
N ILE A 29 -0.69 8.29 -0.78
CA ILE A 29 0.35 7.55 -0.03
C ILE A 29 0.42 8.04 1.43
N LYS A 30 0.45 9.37 1.63
CA LYS A 30 0.49 9.99 2.96
C LYS A 30 -0.73 9.66 3.80
N ASP A 31 -1.92 9.65 3.21
CA ASP A 31 -3.15 9.33 3.92
C ASP A 31 -3.19 7.86 4.29
N ILE A 32 -2.84 6.96 3.37
CA ILE A 32 -2.75 5.52 3.63
C ILE A 32 -1.80 5.25 4.79
N GLU A 33 -0.57 5.77 4.76
CA GLU A 33 0.43 5.54 5.82
C GLU A 33 0.07 6.13 7.19
N ARG A 34 -0.92 7.02 7.22
CA ARG A 34 -1.49 7.60 8.45
C ARG A 34 -2.74 6.86 8.91
N GLY A 35 -3.16 5.81 8.22
CA GLY A 35 -4.42 5.10 8.46
C GLY A 35 -5.66 5.95 8.13
N LYS A 36 -5.54 6.89 7.19
CA LYS A 36 -6.63 7.76 6.73
C LYS A 36 -7.02 7.44 5.29
N GLY A 37 -8.24 7.83 4.93
CA GLY A 37 -8.78 7.67 3.57
C GLY A 37 -9.50 6.34 3.35
N ASN A 38 -10.08 6.20 2.16
CA ASN A 38 -10.77 5.00 1.71
C ASN A 38 -10.36 4.70 0.25
N PRO A 39 -9.12 4.27 0.00
CA PRO A 39 -8.65 4.01 -1.35
C PRO A 39 -9.37 2.80 -1.96
N ALA A 40 -9.55 2.84 -3.28
CA ALA A 40 -9.99 1.65 -4.01
C ALA A 40 -8.96 0.52 -3.87
N LEU A 41 -9.41 -0.74 -3.88
CA LEU A 41 -8.52 -1.91 -3.81
C LEU A 41 -7.47 -1.90 -4.93
N SER A 42 -7.81 -1.37 -6.11
CA SER A 42 -6.87 -1.21 -7.23
C SER A 42 -5.70 -0.27 -6.88
N THR A 43 -5.97 0.82 -6.16
CA THR A 43 -4.94 1.75 -5.68
C THR A 43 -4.05 1.06 -4.65
N VAL A 44 -4.64 0.32 -3.71
CA VAL A 44 -3.88 -0.46 -2.72
C VAL A 44 -2.99 -1.48 -3.42
N LYS A 45 -3.51 -2.20 -4.41
CA LYS A 45 -2.75 -3.20 -5.16
C LYS A 45 -1.50 -2.61 -5.82
N LYS A 46 -1.62 -1.46 -6.50
CA LYS A 46 -0.46 -0.76 -7.11
C LYS A 46 0.65 -0.45 -6.11
N ILE A 47 0.28 -0.04 -4.89
CA ILE A 47 1.23 0.25 -3.82
C ILE A 47 1.91 -1.03 -3.34
N LEU A 48 1.13 -2.09 -3.14
CA LEU A 48 1.64 -3.37 -2.66
C LEU A 48 2.56 -4.06 -3.66
N ASP A 49 2.28 -3.94 -4.96
CA ASP A 49 3.14 -4.44 -6.03
C ASP A 49 4.56 -3.84 -5.94
N VAL A 50 4.67 -2.52 -5.69
CA VAL A 50 5.97 -1.85 -5.47
C VAL A 50 6.65 -2.30 -4.18
N LEU A 51 5.88 -2.53 -3.12
CA LEU A 51 6.40 -2.95 -1.82
C LEU A 51 6.76 -4.43 -1.76
N GLY A 52 6.45 -5.20 -2.81
CA GLY A 52 6.61 -6.65 -2.84
C GLY A 52 5.75 -7.34 -1.78
N ILE A 53 4.52 -6.88 -1.61
CA ILE A 53 3.53 -7.45 -0.70
C ILE A 53 2.39 -8.06 -1.52
N GLU A 54 1.96 -9.27 -1.15
CA GLU A 54 0.83 -9.93 -1.79
C GLU A 54 -0.43 -9.86 -0.92
N ILE A 55 -1.59 -9.69 -1.56
CA ILE A 55 -2.90 -9.90 -0.93
C ILE A 55 -3.50 -11.18 -1.52
N GLU A 56 -3.87 -12.11 -0.65
CA GLU A 56 -4.60 -13.31 -1.02
C GLU A 56 -6.06 -13.23 -0.57
N TYR A 57 -6.95 -13.81 -1.37
CA TYR A 57 -8.37 -13.98 -1.03
C TYR A 57 -8.68 -15.46 -0.99
N ARG A 58 -9.52 -15.87 -0.03
CA ARG A 58 -9.98 -17.26 0.10
C ARG A 58 -11.50 -17.32 0.19
N ILE A 59 -12.07 -18.42 -0.29
CA ILE A 59 -13.49 -18.71 -0.08
C ILE A 59 -13.73 -18.86 1.42
N ARG A 60 -14.73 -18.17 1.94
CA ARG A 60 -15.16 -18.31 3.33
C ARG A 60 -15.78 -19.69 3.51
N GLN A 61 -15.19 -20.50 4.39
CA GLN A 61 -15.82 -21.75 4.80
C GLN A 61 -16.93 -21.42 5.80
N THR A 62 -18.17 -21.64 5.39
CA THR A 62 -19.34 -21.70 6.27
C THR A 62 -19.53 -23.14 6.71
N LEU A 63 -19.60 -23.37 8.02
CA LEU A 63 -20.15 -24.61 8.59
C LEU A 63 -21.65 -24.67 8.33
#